data_AF-A0A0V1FEL8-F1
#
_entry.id   AF-A0A0V1FEL8-F1
#
_cell.length_a   1.000
_cell.length_b   1.000
_cell.length_c   1.000
_cell.angle_alpha   90.00
_cell.angle_beta   90.00
_cell.angle_gamma   90.00
#
_symmetry.space_group_name_H-M   'P 1'
#
loop_
_entity.id
_entity.type
_entity.pdbx_description
1 polymer ?
#
loop_
_entity_poly.entity_id
_entity_poly.type
_entity_poly.pdbx_seq_one_letter_code
_entity_poly.pdbx_strand_id
1 'polypeptide(L)'
;MSKNRVDPLKQISLPRLELMVAETTCWSDSRVALAWIKEAPARWKPFIANRVQEIQESASCWRYCPTKEKSAEIPSRGCLLETLTNSALWLHGPPWLMQNAMAGTGETAADHQHLVAGQRAISVLTGQTDKCSLEQVINPTRYNRYEPLIRVTAYCLRFPLASQRTTDVNLSLKELWNAEIRCVREVQVKEFGIKLNSTERLKKFKPFLDQDGLLRMGGRLRRSTLPPESKHPIILPHNHPVTELLIKDHYCRQMHAGVNQTLVQDKTVQDKVQTRFWIISARNAPVCHRVEVQHYRLRMSDMLADRVTESPLFSYTGMDFTGPLFVRPEVQGRNT
;
A
#
# COMPACT_ATOMS: atom_id res chain seq x y z
N MET A 1 -5.34 -2.39 36.24
CA MET A 1 -5.26 -2.78 34.82
C MET A 1 -3.85 -3.30 34.52
N SER A 2 -3.78 -4.38 33.76
CA SER A 2 -2.70 -5.39 33.66
C SER A 2 -1.26 -4.85 33.56
N LYS A 3 -0.39 -5.31 34.48
CA LYS A 3 1.07 -5.37 34.28
C LYS A 3 1.39 -6.80 33.84
N ASN A 4 1.77 -6.97 32.57
CA ASN A 4 2.31 -8.22 32.06
C ASN A 4 3.61 -8.55 32.81
N ARG A 5 3.51 -9.47 33.78
CA ARG A 5 4.66 -10.12 34.41
C ARG A 5 5.18 -11.14 33.39
N VAL A 6 6.32 -10.85 32.78
CA VAL A 6 7.08 -11.87 32.05
C VAL A 6 7.65 -12.81 33.11
N ASP A 7 7.33 -14.10 33.04
CA ASP A 7 7.92 -15.11 33.91
C ASP A 7 9.44 -15.13 33.71
N PRO A 8 10.25 -15.14 34.78
CA PRO A 8 11.68 -15.34 34.66
C PRO A 8 11.92 -16.73 34.05
N LEU A 9 12.77 -16.79 33.02
CA LEU A 9 13.19 -18.05 32.40
C LEU A 9 13.69 -18.99 33.50
N LYS A 10 12.92 -20.03 33.81
CA LYS A 10 13.37 -21.10 34.71
C LYS A 10 14.62 -21.69 34.07
N GLN A 11 15.74 -21.61 34.79
CA GLN A 11 16.97 -22.29 34.45
C GLN A 11 16.67 -23.79 34.53
N ILE A 12 16.39 -24.42 33.38
CA ILE A 12 16.26 -25.87 33.29
C ILE A 12 17.65 -26.43 33.54
N SER A 13 17.95 -26.79 34.79
CA SER A 13 19.16 -27.53 35.11
C SER A 13 18.98 -28.93 34.53
N LEU A 14 19.60 -29.18 33.37
CA LEU A 14 19.85 -30.54 32.93
C LEU A 14 20.61 -31.26 34.07
N PRO A 15 20.19 -32.48 34.48
CA PRO A 15 20.93 -33.23 35.49
C PRO A 15 22.40 -33.31 35.06
N ARG A 16 23.24 -32.90 36.01
CA ARG A 16 24.67 -32.61 35.93
C ARG A 16 25.44 -33.73 35.21
N LEU A 17 25.49 -33.65 33.89
CA LEU A 17 26.57 -34.25 33.09
C LEU A 17 27.81 -33.44 33.46
N GLU A 18 28.67 -33.99 34.32
CA GLU A 18 29.98 -33.42 34.66
C GLU A 18 30.94 -33.52 33.47
N LEU A 19 30.53 -32.98 32.32
CA LEU A 19 31.36 -32.79 31.16
C LEU A 19 32.15 -31.51 31.36
N MET A 20 33.45 -31.65 31.64
CA MET A 20 34.37 -30.52 31.56
C MET A 20 34.44 -30.04 30.11
N VAL A 21 33.72 -28.97 29.79
CA VAL A 21 33.84 -28.30 28.49
C VAL A 21 35.15 -27.54 28.48
N ALA A 22 36.17 -28.10 27.82
CA ALA A 22 37.48 -27.47 27.71
C ALA A 22 37.45 -26.19 26.85
N GLU A 23 36.65 -26.18 25.78
CA GLU A 23 36.52 -25.05 24.86
C GLU A 23 35.09 -24.93 24.33
N THR A 24 34.56 -23.70 24.29
CA THR A 24 33.24 -23.40 23.71
C THR A 24 33.41 -22.61 22.41
N THR A 25 32.99 -23.17 21.29
CA THR A 25 32.94 -22.47 20.00
C THR A 25 31.48 -22.25 19.60
N CYS A 26 31.11 -20.99 19.41
CA CYS A 26 29.77 -20.58 18.99
C CYS A 26 29.75 -20.26 17.49
N TRP A 27 28.61 -20.51 16.85
CA TRP A 27 28.41 -20.29 15.42
C TRP A 27 27.18 -19.42 15.18
N SER A 28 27.30 -18.44 14.28
CA SER A 28 26.19 -17.59 13.86
C SER A 28 26.07 -17.59 12.35
N ASP A 29 24.83 -17.62 11.85
CA ASP A 29 24.50 -17.49 10.43
C ASP A 29 24.36 -16.04 9.97
N SER A 30 24.50 -15.08 10.88
CA SER A 30 24.44 -13.66 10.57
C SER A 30 25.85 -13.05 10.54
N ARG A 31 26.35 -12.79 9.34
CA ARG A 31 27.63 -12.06 9.15
C ARG A 31 27.61 -10.67 9.80
N VAL A 32 26.45 -10.02 9.81
CA VAL A 32 26.26 -8.71 10.46
C VAL A 32 26.39 -8.84 11.98
N ALA A 33 25.74 -9.85 12.58
CA ALA A 33 25.84 -10.08 14.01
C ALA A 33 27.28 -10.44 14.42
N LEU A 34 27.96 -11.28 13.64
CA LEU A 34 29.38 -11.61 13.86
C LEU A 34 30.28 -10.38 13.78
N ALA A 35 30.04 -9.48 12.82
CA ALA A 35 30.78 -8.23 12.72
C ALA A 35 30.57 -7.36 13.97
N TRP A 36 29.38 -7.34 14.57
CA TRP A 36 29.14 -6.64 15.83
C TRP A 36 29.83 -7.31 17.02
N ILE A 37 29.77 -8.64 17.09
CA ILE A 37 30.34 -9.45 18.18
C ILE A 37 31.87 -9.41 18.18
N LYS A 38 32.52 -9.28 17.02
CA LYS A 38 33.98 -9.18 16.89
C LYS A 38 34.55 -7.81 17.27
N GLU A 39 33.70 -6.81 17.48
CA GLU A 39 34.09 -5.42 17.72
C GLU A 39 33.84 -4.99 19.18
N ALA A 40 34.50 -3.91 19.61
CA ALA A 40 34.32 -3.40 20.97
C ALA A 40 32.88 -2.86 21.19
N PRO A 41 32.17 -3.23 22.28
CA PRO A 41 30.80 -2.80 22.55
C PRO A 41 30.59 -1.28 22.49
N ALA A 42 31.59 -0.51 22.93
CA ALA A 42 31.57 0.95 22.95
C ALA A 42 31.39 1.62 21.58
N ARG A 43 31.63 0.89 20.47
CA ARG A 43 31.41 1.40 19.10
C ARG A 43 29.93 1.49 18.73
N TRP A 44 29.06 0.80 19.44
CA TRP A 44 27.66 0.62 19.07
C TRP A 44 26.69 1.46 19.91
N LYS A 45 25.47 1.67 19.40
CA LYS A 45 24.40 2.32 20.17
C LYS A 45 24.04 1.46 21.40
N PRO A 46 23.53 2.05 22.51
CA PRO A 46 23.33 1.36 23.78
C PRO A 46 22.61 0.00 23.67
N PHE A 47 21.59 -0.11 22.82
CA PHE A 47 20.85 -1.36 22.60
C PHE A 47 21.72 -2.51 22.04
N ILE A 48 22.63 -2.20 21.11
CA ILE A 48 23.54 -3.17 20.50
C ILE A 48 24.74 -3.39 21.40
N ALA A 49 25.29 -2.33 22.00
CA ALA A 49 26.42 -2.40 22.92
C ALA A 49 26.16 -3.37 24.09
N ASN A 50 25.01 -3.23 24.75
CA ASN A 50 24.65 -4.10 25.89
C ASN A 50 24.57 -5.58 25.50
N ARG A 51 24.06 -5.88 24.29
CA ARG A 51 23.96 -7.26 23.79
C ARG A 51 25.31 -7.84 23.38
N VAL A 52 26.14 -7.03 22.72
CA VAL A 52 27.50 -7.46 22.33
C VAL A 52 28.32 -7.77 23.59
N GLN A 53 28.19 -6.94 24.64
CA GLN A 53 28.85 -7.18 25.91
C GLN A 53 28.43 -8.52 26.55
N GLU A 54 27.12 -8.75 26.70
CA GLU A 54 26.60 -10.01 27.25
C GLU A 54 27.07 -11.25 26.46
N ILE A 55 27.10 -11.14 25.12
CA ILE A 55 27.56 -12.20 24.23
C ILE A 55 29.06 -12.47 24.39
N GLN A 56 29.88 -11.42 24.47
CA GLN A 56 31.33 -11.53 24.65
C GLN A 56 31.73 -12.07 26.03
N GLU A 57 30.95 -11.78 27.08
CA GLU A 57 31.12 -12.35 28.42
C GLU A 57 30.80 -13.85 28.45
N SER A 58 29.87 -14.31 27.61
CA SER A 58 29.39 -15.71 27.59
C SER A 58 30.25 -16.64 26.74
N ALA A 59 30.85 -16.15 25.64
CA ALA A 59 31.67 -16.95 24.74
C ALA A 59 32.70 -16.11 24.00
N SER A 60 33.94 -16.60 23.95
CA SER A 60 35.07 -15.91 23.32
C SER A 60 35.27 -16.25 21.83
N CYS A 61 34.81 -17.42 21.38
CA CYS A 61 35.03 -17.90 20.02
C CYS A 61 33.72 -17.92 19.23
N TRP A 62 33.59 -17.02 18.25
CA TRP A 62 32.42 -16.90 17.37
C TRP A 62 32.82 -17.04 15.90
N ARG A 63 32.15 -17.96 15.19
CA ARG A 63 32.42 -18.27 13.78
C ARG A 63 31.17 -18.22 12.91
N TYR A 64 31.37 -18.13 11.59
CA TYR A 64 30.29 -18.09 10.61
C TYR A 64 29.81 -19.48 10.20
N CYS A 65 28.51 -19.73 10.31
CA CYS A 65 27.85 -20.89 9.73
C CYS A 65 27.07 -20.46 8.48
N PRO A 66 27.36 -20.99 7.29
CA PRO A 66 26.56 -20.72 6.10
C PRO A 66 25.08 -21.02 6.32
N THR A 67 24.19 -20.14 5.85
CA THR A 67 22.73 -20.28 6.03
C THR A 67 22.21 -21.63 5.52
N LYS A 68 22.78 -22.15 4.44
CA LYS A 68 22.41 -23.47 3.86
C LYS A 68 22.77 -24.66 4.75
N GLU A 69 23.63 -24.47 5.73
CA GLU A 69 24.16 -25.52 6.62
C GLU A 69 23.58 -25.40 8.04
N LYS A 70 22.65 -24.47 8.27
CA LYS A 70 21.96 -24.29 9.55
C LYS A 70 20.84 -25.33 9.70
N SER A 71 21.16 -26.44 10.37
CA SER A 71 20.23 -27.55 10.62
C SER A 71 18.89 -27.10 11.24
N ALA A 72 18.93 -26.14 12.16
CA ALA A 72 17.74 -25.57 12.81
C ALA A 72 16.76 -24.86 11.87
N GLU A 73 17.18 -24.45 10.66
CA GLU A 73 16.26 -23.84 9.70
C GLU A 73 15.28 -24.82 9.06
N ILE A 74 15.63 -26.11 8.98
CA ILE A 74 14.81 -27.14 8.35
C ILE A 74 13.43 -27.21 9.02
N PRO A 75 13.32 -27.46 10.34
CA PRO A 75 12.02 -27.45 10.99
C PRO A 75 11.42 -26.04 11.12
N SER A 76 12.24 -24.98 11.24
CA SER A 76 11.71 -23.63 11.48
C SER A 76 10.99 -23.02 10.27
N ARG A 77 11.26 -23.51 9.05
CA ARG A 77 10.58 -23.08 7.81
C ARG A 77 9.31 -23.88 7.49
N GLY A 78 8.98 -24.88 8.31
CA GLY A 78 7.89 -25.82 8.05
C GLY A 78 8.31 -26.85 7.00
N CYS A 79 8.57 -28.09 7.42
CA CYS A 79 8.88 -29.20 6.54
C CYS A 79 8.01 -30.42 6.87
N LEU A 80 7.88 -31.36 5.93
CA LEU A 80 7.25 -32.65 6.20
C LEU A 80 8.13 -33.47 7.15
N LEU A 81 7.50 -34.34 7.95
CA LEU A 81 8.21 -35.22 8.88
C LEU A 81 9.21 -36.13 8.15
N GLU A 82 8.83 -36.64 6.97
CA GLU A 82 9.72 -37.45 6.12
C GLU A 82 10.98 -36.70 5.70
N THR A 83 10.87 -35.40 5.38
CA THR A 83 12.03 -34.56 5.04
C THR A 83 12.96 -34.39 6.24
N LEU A 84 12.41 -34.30 7.46
CA LEU A 84 13.18 -34.17 8.68
C LEU A 84 13.91 -35.47 9.03
N THR A 85 13.22 -36.61 8.96
CA THR A 85 13.78 -37.95 9.24
C THR A 85 14.85 -38.35 8.22
N ASN A 86 14.71 -37.93 6.97
CA ASN A 86 15.69 -38.22 5.92
C ASN A 86 16.80 -37.16 5.79
N SER A 87 16.81 -36.12 6.62
CA SER A 87 17.81 -35.06 6.56
C SER A 87 19.05 -35.41 7.38
N ALA A 88 20.12 -35.79 6.69
CA ALA A 88 21.44 -35.97 7.31
C ALA A 88 21.94 -34.70 8.00
N LEU A 89 21.65 -33.52 7.46
CA LEU A 89 22.04 -32.23 8.05
C LEU A 89 21.33 -31.98 9.39
N TRP A 90 20.07 -32.40 9.55
CA TRP A 90 19.34 -32.28 10.81
C TRP A 90 19.84 -33.29 11.84
N LEU A 91 20.03 -34.54 11.42
CA LEU A 91 20.39 -35.65 12.33
C LEU A 91 21.86 -35.64 12.75
N HIS A 92 22.77 -35.30 11.85
CA HIS A 92 24.22 -35.39 12.08
C HIS A 92 24.91 -34.03 12.07
N GLY A 93 24.20 -32.96 11.71
CA GLY A 93 24.81 -31.65 11.51
C GLY A 93 25.68 -31.58 10.26
N PRO A 94 26.37 -30.45 10.06
CA PRO A 94 27.27 -30.26 8.94
C PRO A 94 28.51 -31.16 9.06
N PRO A 95 28.98 -31.80 7.98
CA PRO A 95 30.17 -32.67 8.03
C PRO A 95 31.45 -31.99 8.53
N TRP A 96 31.60 -30.69 8.28
CA TRP A 96 32.75 -29.90 8.72
C TRP A 96 32.77 -29.66 10.24
N LEU A 97 31.65 -29.84 10.94
CA LEU A 97 31.60 -29.74 12.40
C LEU A 97 32.23 -30.98 13.06
N MET A 98 32.26 -32.11 12.34
CA MET A 98 32.88 -33.36 12.77
C MET A 98 34.34 -33.50 12.29
N GLN A 99 34.73 -32.73 11.28
CA GLN A 99 36.11 -32.65 10.82
C GLN A 99 36.84 -31.61 11.66
N ASN A 100 38.07 -31.93 12.07
CA ASN A 100 38.87 -31.20 13.06
C ASN A 100 38.70 -29.67 12.97
N ALA A 101 38.46 -29.01 14.11
CA ALA A 101 37.88 -27.68 14.31
C ALA A 101 38.63 -26.47 13.69
N MET A 102 39.57 -26.70 12.79
CA MET A 102 40.37 -25.67 12.11
C MET A 102 39.99 -25.48 10.63
N ALA A 103 39.10 -26.30 10.07
CA ALA A 103 38.69 -26.22 8.65
C ALA A 103 37.36 -25.45 8.44
N GLY A 104 37.06 -24.46 9.27
CA GLY A 104 35.86 -23.63 9.14
C GLY A 104 36.01 -22.55 8.06
N THR A 105 35.08 -22.53 7.11
CA THR A 105 34.91 -21.60 5.97
C THR A 105 35.74 -20.32 6.02
N GLY A 106 36.69 -20.19 5.07
CA GLY A 106 37.61 -19.06 4.95
C GLY A 106 36.92 -17.69 5.04
N GLU A 107 37.13 -17.02 6.16
CA GLU A 107 36.87 -15.59 6.28
C GLU A 107 38.03 -14.86 5.60
N THR A 108 37.78 -14.22 4.45
CA THR A 108 38.73 -13.25 3.92
C THR A 108 38.50 -11.93 4.66
N ALA A 109 39.58 -11.32 5.16
CA ALA A 109 39.55 -10.06 5.91
C ALA A 109 38.90 -8.87 5.14
N ALA A 110 38.65 -9.03 3.84
CA ALA A 110 38.00 -8.03 2.98
C ALA A 110 36.49 -7.86 3.26
N ASP A 111 35.79 -8.90 3.74
CA ASP A 111 34.34 -8.82 3.98
C ASP A 111 33.97 -7.99 5.23
N HIS A 112 34.86 -7.92 6.23
CA HIS A 112 34.62 -7.19 7.48
C HIS A 112 34.63 -5.66 7.30
N GLN A 113 35.46 -5.13 6.39
CA GLN A 113 35.52 -3.67 6.16
C GLN A 113 34.25 -3.13 5.52
N HIS A 114 33.61 -3.88 4.62
CA HIS A 114 32.38 -3.44 3.95
C HIS A 114 31.15 -3.45 4.86
N LEU A 115 31.11 -4.34 5.86
CA LEU A 115 29.99 -4.45 6.81
C LEU A 115 30.10 -3.44 7.97
N VAL A 116 31.32 -3.08 8.37
CA VAL A 116 31.59 -2.11 9.46
C VAL A 116 31.57 -0.66 8.96
N ALA A 117 31.71 -0.40 7.65
CA ALA A 117 31.57 0.92 7.02
C ALA A 117 30.12 1.48 7.00
N GLY A 118 29.26 1.01 7.89
CA GLY A 118 27.93 1.58 8.17
C GLY A 118 27.95 2.81 9.09
N GLN A 119 29.12 3.39 9.39
CA GLN A 119 29.21 4.72 9.99
C GLN A 119 29.27 5.80 8.90
N ARG A 120 28.09 6.32 8.54
CA ARG A 120 27.87 7.59 7.81
C ARG A 120 28.88 7.91 6.69
N ALA A 121 29.15 6.97 5.79
CA ALA A 121 29.46 7.38 4.43
C ALA A 121 28.12 7.81 3.81
N ILE A 122 27.85 9.12 3.78
CA ILE A 122 26.87 9.66 2.84
C ILE A 122 27.51 9.47 1.46
N SER A 123 27.34 8.28 0.89
CA SER A 123 27.60 8.05 -0.52
C SER A 123 26.51 8.79 -1.27
N VAL A 124 26.80 10.05 -1.62
CA VAL A 124 26.00 10.77 -2.61
C VAL A 124 26.24 10.09 -3.95
N LEU A 125 25.39 9.11 -4.27
CA LEU A 125 25.22 8.63 -5.63
C LEU A 125 24.73 9.81 -6.47
N THR A 126 25.67 10.50 -7.11
CA THR A 126 25.38 11.42 -8.21
C THR A 126 25.08 10.56 -9.44
N GLY A 127 23.86 10.02 -9.47
CA GLY A 127 23.33 9.40 -10.68
C GLY A 127 23.11 10.49 -11.72
N GLN A 128 23.76 10.34 -12.88
CA GLN A 128 23.41 11.11 -14.07
C GLN A 128 21.93 10.81 -14.37
N THR A 129 21.06 11.79 -14.19
CA THR A 129 19.64 11.62 -14.42
C THR A 129 19.37 11.60 -15.92
N ASP A 130 19.41 10.40 -16.50
CA ASP A 130 18.44 10.11 -17.54
C ASP A 130 17.07 10.46 -16.95
N LYS A 131 16.27 11.23 -17.69
CA LYS A 131 14.97 11.75 -17.24
C LYS A 131 14.08 10.57 -16.82
N CYS A 132 14.13 10.20 -15.54
CA CYS A 132 13.35 9.11 -14.99
C CYS A 132 11.91 9.60 -14.87
N SER A 133 11.03 9.08 -15.71
CA SER A 133 9.61 9.44 -15.70
C SER A 133 8.98 8.99 -14.38
N LEU A 134 8.03 9.76 -13.86
CA LEU A 134 7.43 9.48 -12.55
C LEU A 134 6.78 8.10 -12.48
N GLU A 135 6.28 7.58 -13.60
CA GLU A 135 5.71 6.25 -13.70
C GLU A 135 6.72 5.11 -13.50
N GLN A 136 8.01 5.35 -13.78
CA GLN A 136 9.07 4.36 -13.54
C GLN A 136 9.32 4.18 -12.04
N VAL A 137 9.04 5.22 -11.24
CA VAL A 137 9.15 5.20 -9.79
C VAL A 137 7.82 4.78 -9.14
N ILE A 138 6.71 5.33 -9.63
CA ILE A 138 5.36 5.13 -9.09
C ILE A 138 4.46 4.67 -10.24
N ASN A 139 4.30 3.35 -10.37
CA ASN A 139 3.43 2.80 -11.40
C ASN A 139 1.94 2.99 -11.03
N PRO A 140 1.16 3.80 -11.78
CA PRO A 140 -0.24 4.07 -11.45
C PRO A 140 -1.15 2.84 -11.56
N THR A 141 -0.78 1.81 -12.34
CA THR A 141 -1.60 0.59 -12.51
C THR A 141 -1.64 -0.28 -11.25
N ARG A 142 -0.75 -0.04 -10.29
CA ARG A 142 -0.72 -0.74 -9.00
C ARG A 142 -1.72 -0.20 -7.99
N TYR A 143 -2.43 0.88 -8.33
CA TYR A 143 -3.38 1.55 -7.46
C TYR A 143 -4.81 1.26 -7.91
N ASN A 144 -5.73 1.19 -6.94
CA ASN A 144 -7.16 1.01 -7.18
C ASN A 144 -7.99 2.27 -6.84
N ARG A 145 -7.37 3.26 -6.19
CA ARG A 145 -7.98 4.52 -5.76
C ARG A 145 -7.05 5.68 -6.08
N TYR A 146 -7.64 6.85 -6.36
CA TYR A 146 -6.89 8.04 -6.71
C TYR A 146 -6.15 8.65 -5.51
N GLU A 147 -6.78 8.73 -4.35
CA GLU A 147 -6.19 9.35 -3.15
C GLU A 147 -4.86 8.69 -2.70
N PRO A 148 -4.74 7.35 -2.60
CA PRO A 148 -3.48 6.72 -2.23
C PRO A 148 -2.35 6.98 -3.23
N LEU A 149 -2.66 7.07 -4.53
CA LEU A 149 -1.66 7.41 -5.56
C LEU A 149 -1.08 8.81 -5.31
N ILE A 150 -1.93 9.80 -5.06
CA ILE A 150 -1.49 11.17 -4.78
C ILE A 150 -0.72 11.26 -3.47
N ARG A 151 -1.17 10.57 -2.41
CA ARG A 151 -0.49 10.55 -1.11
C ARG A 151 0.90 9.93 -1.18
N VAL A 152 1.04 8.77 -1.83
CA VAL A 152 2.35 8.14 -2.01
C VAL A 152 3.25 9.04 -2.84
N THR A 153 2.73 9.64 -3.92
CA THR A 153 3.49 10.61 -4.71
C THR A 153 3.95 11.81 -3.88
N ALA A 154 3.10 12.35 -3.01
CA ALA A 154 3.45 13.45 -2.12
C ALA A 154 4.55 13.05 -1.12
N TYR A 155 4.49 11.85 -0.53
CA TYR A 155 5.56 11.35 0.34
C TYR A 155 6.88 11.14 -0.42
N CYS A 156 6.83 10.62 -1.65
CA CYS A 156 8.02 10.48 -2.50
C CYS A 156 8.63 11.84 -2.86
N LEU A 157 7.80 12.87 -3.12
CA LEU A 157 8.27 14.23 -3.40
C LEU A 157 8.79 14.95 -2.14
N ARG A 158 8.29 14.58 -0.95
CA ARG A 158 8.80 15.08 0.34
C ARG A 158 10.21 14.55 0.64
N PHE A 159 10.54 13.33 0.20
CA PHE A 159 11.81 12.67 0.54
C PHE A 159 13.08 13.45 0.13
N PRO A 160 13.22 14.00 -1.10
CA PRO A 160 14.35 14.85 -1.47
C PRO A 160 14.41 16.17 -0.69
N LEU A 161 13.24 16.72 -0.33
CA LEU A 161 13.11 17.96 0.44
C LEU A 161 13.32 17.76 1.94
N ALA A 162 13.27 16.51 2.43
CA ALA A 162 13.46 16.15 3.84
C ALA A 162 14.89 16.40 4.37
N SER A 163 15.82 16.80 3.50
CA SER A 163 17.06 17.47 3.92
C SER A 163 16.76 18.73 4.77
N GLN A 164 15.58 19.35 4.59
CA GLN A 164 15.03 20.41 5.42
C GLN A 164 13.95 19.86 6.37
N ARG A 165 14.37 19.20 7.45
CA ARG A 165 13.64 18.93 8.73
C ARG A 165 12.12 19.19 8.74
N THR A 166 11.31 18.43 8.00
CA THR A 166 9.86 18.38 8.26
C THR A 166 9.59 17.28 9.28
N THR A 167 9.24 17.65 10.51
CA THR A 167 8.91 16.69 11.59
C THR A 167 7.46 16.22 11.55
N ASP A 168 6.63 16.80 10.67
CA ASP A 168 5.21 16.45 10.57
C ASP A 168 5.03 15.18 9.73
N VAL A 169 4.33 14.20 10.31
CA VAL A 169 3.98 12.93 9.67
C VAL A 169 2.86 13.13 8.63
N ASN A 170 2.02 14.16 8.84
CA ASN A 170 0.89 14.45 7.98
C ASN A 170 1.31 15.24 6.74
N LEU A 171 0.60 15.00 5.63
CA LEU A 171 0.78 15.74 4.38
C LEU A 171 -0.06 17.03 4.42
N SER A 172 0.56 18.15 4.07
CA SER A 172 -0.15 19.41 3.89
C SER A 172 -0.97 19.40 2.59
N LEU A 173 -2.00 20.25 2.52
CA LEU A 173 -2.78 20.45 1.29
C LEU A 173 -1.90 20.89 0.12
N LYS A 174 -0.84 21.68 0.39
CA LYS A 174 0.11 22.14 -0.64
C LYS A 174 0.90 20.98 -1.23
N GLU A 175 1.29 20.00 -0.42
CA GLU A 175 2.03 18.83 -0.90
C GLU A 175 1.15 17.88 -1.70
N LEU A 176 -0.09 17.68 -1.26
CA LEU A 176 -1.08 16.92 -2.03
C LEU A 176 -1.35 17.59 -3.38
N TRP A 177 -1.51 18.92 -3.37
CA TRP A 177 -1.69 19.70 -4.60
C TRP A 177 -0.49 19.60 -5.54
N ASN A 178 0.73 19.75 -5.03
CA ASN A 178 1.95 19.61 -5.83
C ASN A 178 2.10 18.20 -6.41
N ALA A 179 1.74 17.17 -5.64
CA ALA A 179 1.75 15.79 -6.11
C ALA A 179 0.70 15.56 -7.22
N GLU A 180 -0.51 16.09 -7.05
CA GLU A 180 -1.57 16.03 -8.06
C GLU A 180 -1.13 16.69 -9.37
N ILE A 181 -0.61 17.92 -9.30
CA ILE A 181 -0.08 18.65 -10.46
C ILE A 181 1.04 17.85 -11.14
N ARG A 182 1.96 17.29 -10.35
CA ARG A 182 3.10 16.55 -10.89
C ARG A 182 2.65 15.28 -11.61
N CYS A 183 1.73 14.50 -11.04
CA CYS A 183 1.13 13.34 -11.70
C CYS A 183 0.45 13.73 -13.02
N VAL A 184 -0.42 14.76 -12.98
CA VAL A 184 -1.18 15.22 -14.14
C VAL A 184 -0.26 15.73 -15.26
N ARG A 185 0.79 16.49 -14.90
CA ARG A 185 1.77 17.00 -15.85
C ARG A 185 2.49 15.86 -16.58
N GLU A 186 2.85 14.79 -15.87
CA GLU A 186 3.51 13.63 -16.47
C GLU A 186 2.59 12.90 -17.47
N VAL A 187 1.30 12.74 -17.14
CA VAL A 187 0.30 12.23 -18.09
C VAL A 187 0.28 13.08 -19.35
N GLN A 188 0.23 14.41 -19.20
CA GLN A 188 0.21 15.32 -20.35
C GLN A 188 1.49 15.27 -21.17
N VAL A 189 2.66 15.22 -20.53
CA VAL A 189 3.96 15.12 -21.21
C VAL A 189 4.04 13.83 -22.02
N LYS A 190 3.58 12.71 -21.46
CA LYS A 190 3.61 11.40 -22.12
C LYS A 190 2.63 11.31 -23.27
N GLU A 191 1.40 11.77 -23.06
CA GLU A 191 0.28 11.57 -24.01
C GLU A 191 0.21 12.65 -25.09
N PHE A 192 0.58 13.88 -24.76
CA PHE A 192 0.48 15.02 -25.67
C PHE A 192 1.83 15.60 -26.08
N GLY A 193 2.92 15.27 -25.39
CA GLY A 193 4.19 15.98 -25.55
C GLY A 193 4.09 17.44 -25.07
N ILE A 194 5.21 18.04 -24.68
CA ILE A 194 5.25 19.42 -24.15
C ILE A 194 4.82 20.48 -25.20
N LYS A 195 4.70 20.11 -26.49
CA LYS A 195 4.40 21.07 -27.56
C LYS A 195 2.89 21.33 -27.66
N LEU A 196 2.51 22.61 -27.68
CA LEU A 196 1.11 23.07 -27.82
C LEU A 196 0.42 22.59 -29.12
N ASN A 197 1.20 22.12 -30.10
CA ASN A 197 0.75 21.76 -31.44
C ASN A 197 0.86 20.25 -31.75
N SER A 198 1.23 19.40 -30.79
CA SER A 198 1.63 18.00 -31.08
C SER A 198 0.52 17.14 -31.66
N THR A 199 -0.75 17.44 -31.38
CA THR A 199 -1.87 16.61 -31.83
C THR A 199 -2.97 17.47 -32.41
N GLU A 200 -3.39 17.16 -33.64
CA GLU A 200 -4.50 17.85 -34.32
C GLU A 200 -5.80 17.81 -33.49
N ARG A 201 -5.97 16.74 -32.70
CA ARG A 201 -7.06 16.56 -31.73
C ARG A 201 -7.15 17.66 -30.69
N LEU A 202 -6.04 18.31 -30.33
CA LEU A 202 -6.00 19.36 -29.32
C LEU A 202 -6.22 20.76 -29.90
N LYS A 203 -5.90 21.00 -31.18
CA LYS A 203 -6.02 22.32 -31.83
C LYS A 203 -7.42 22.93 -31.68
N LYS A 204 -8.47 22.10 -31.73
CA LYS A 204 -9.87 22.51 -31.53
C LYS A 204 -10.15 23.16 -30.16
N PHE A 205 -9.35 22.82 -29.15
CA PHE A 205 -9.50 23.32 -27.78
C PHE A 205 -8.66 24.57 -27.49
N LYS A 206 -7.93 25.11 -28.50
CA LYS A 206 -7.02 26.26 -28.36
C LYS A 206 -6.19 26.19 -27.06
N PRO A 207 -5.41 25.11 -26.87
CA PRO A 207 -4.78 24.82 -25.59
C PRO A 207 -3.71 25.86 -25.28
N PHE A 208 -3.49 26.12 -23.99
CA PHE A 208 -2.41 26.96 -23.50
C PHE A 208 -1.78 26.35 -22.23
N LEU A 209 -0.53 26.70 -21.95
CA LEU A 209 0.15 26.30 -20.71
C LEU A 209 -0.13 27.33 -19.62
N ASP A 210 -0.48 26.86 -18.43
CA ASP A 210 -0.61 27.71 -17.25
C ASP A 210 0.75 27.94 -16.55
N GLN A 211 0.73 28.64 -15.42
CA GLN A 211 1.91 28.96 -14.62
C GLN A 211 2.57 27.70 -14.00
N ASP A 212 1.80 26.63 -13.81
CA ASP A 212 2.26 25.35 -13.28
C ASP A 212 2.78 24.40 -14.39
N GLY A 213 2.72 24.84 -15.64
CA GLY A 213 3.12 24.06 -16.82
C GLY A 213 2.11 22.98 -17.21
N LEU A 214 0.84 23.13 -16.83
CA LEU A 214 -0.26 22.25 -17.20
C LEU A 214 -0.95 22.75 -18.47
N LEU A 215 -1.30 21.80 -19.35
CA LEU A 215 -2.05 22.08 -20.56
C LEU A 215 -3.53 22.28 -20.24
N ARG A 216 -4.03 23.50 -20.43
CA ARG A 216 -5.43 23.88 -20.17
C ARG A 216 -6.17 24.22 -21.45
N MET A 217 -7.49 24.04 -21.40
CA MET A 217 -8.39 24.42 -22.49
C MET A 217 -8.55 25.94 -22.59
N GLY A 218 -8.36 26.46 -23.80
CA GLY A 218 -8.80 27.80 -24.16
C GLY A 218 -10.32 27.85 -24.34
N GLY A 219 -10.97 28.93 -23.89
CA GLY A 219 -12.42 28.98 -23.88
C GLY A 219 -13.01 30.38 -23.96
N ARG A 220 -14.32 30.43 -24.20
CA ARG A 220 -15.15 31.65 -24.29
C ARG A 220 -15.53 32.21 -22.90
N LEU A 221 -15.29 31.44 -21.83
CA LEU A 221 -15.69 31.78 -20.46
C LEU A 221 -14.72 32.74 -19.75
N ARG A 222 -13.72 33.30 -20.44
CA ARG A 222 -12.71 34.21 -19.87
C ARG A 222 -13.32 35.37 -19.07
N ARG A 223 -14.40 35.96 -19.60
CA ARG A 223 -15.11 37.11 -19.00
C ARG A 223 -16.19 36.74 -17.98
N SER A 224 -16.38 35.45 -17.68
CA SER A 224 -17.37 35.03 -16.68
C SER A 224 -16.91 35.29 -15.24
N THR A 225 -17.83 35.24 -14.27
CA THR A 225 -17.52 35.31 -12.83
C THR A 225 -17.10 33.96 -12.24
N LEU A 226 -16.92 32.92 -13.07
CA LEU A 226 -16.55 31.58 -12.62
C LEU A 226 -15.10 31.52 -12.10
N PRO A 227 -14.78 30.53 -11.25
CA PRO A 227 -13.41 30.25 -10.85
C PRO A 227 -12.48 29.98 -12.06
N PRO A 228 -11.18 30.33 -11.97
CA PRO A 228 -10.22 30.15 -13.06
C PRO A 228 -10.16 28.71 -13.57
N GLU A 229 -10.26 27.72 -12.68
CA GLU A 229 -10.23 26.29 -13.01
C GLU A 229 -11.40 25.91 -13.92
N SER A 230 -12.58 26.46 -13.62
CA SER A 230 -13.81 26.25 -14.39
C SER A 230 -13.77 26.95 -15.75
N LYS A 231 -13.04 28.07 -15.87
CA LYS A 231 -12.86 28.80 -17.13
C LYS A 231 -11.91 28.06 -18.07
N HIS A 232 -10.89 27.45 -17.50
CA HIS A 232 -9.77 26.83 -18.20
C HIS A 232 -9.44 25.46 -17.58
N PRO A 233 -10.29 24.44 -17.84
CA PRO A 233 -10.06 23.10 -17.31
C PRO A 233 -8.79 22.46 -17.89
N ILE A 234 -8.14 21.63 -17.09
CA ILE A 234 -6.90 20.92 -17.42
C ILE A 234 -7.23 19.76 -18.37
N ILE A 235 -6.56 19.66 -19.50
CA ILE A 235 -6.86 18.64 -20.50
C ILE A 235 -6.26 17.31 -20.07
N LEU A 236 -7.06 16.24 -20.05
CA LEU A 236 -6.63 14.87 -19.76
C LEU A 236 -7.06 13.89 -20.86
N PRO A 237 -6.26 12.86 -21.16
CA PRO A 237 -6.64 11.79 -22.07
C PRO A 237 -7.55 10.77 -21.36
N HIS A 238 -8.54 10.20 -22.05
CA HIS A 238 -9.35 9.12 -21.46
C HIS A 238 -8.55 7.83 -21.15
N ASN A 239 -7.64 7.44 -22.03
CA ASN A 239 -6.93 6.15 -21.95
C ASN A 239 -5.62 6.27 -21.17
N HIS A 240 -5.72 6.66 -19.90
CA HIS A 240 -4.55 6.68 -19.02
C HIS A 240 -4.93 6.18 -17.63
N PRO A 241 -4.13 5.30 -16.99
CA PRO A 241 -4.46 4.73 -15.68
C PRO A 241 -4.76 5.78 -14.60
N VAL A 242 -4.02 6.89 -14.60
CA VAL A 242 -4.26 8.02 -13.67
C VAL A 242 -5.63 8.67 -13.92
N THR A 243 -6.02 8.84 -15.18
CA THR A 243 -7.31 9.43 -15.54
C THR A 243 -8.45 8.47 -15.24
N GLU A 244 -8.26 7.17 -15.46
CA GLU A 244 -9.22 6.14 -15.08
C GLU A 244 -9.44 6.11 -13.56
N LEU A 245 -8.36 6.18 -12.76
CA LEU A 245 -8.44 6.26 -11.30
C LEU A 245 -9.17 7.53 -10.85
N LEU A 246 -8.93 8.67 -11.49
CA LEU A 246 -9.64 9.92 -11.22
C LEU A 246 -11.14 9.79 -11.49
N ILE A 247 -11.51 9.23 -12.66
CA ILE A 247 -12.91 8.98 -13.03
C ILE A 247 -13.55 8.05 -12.00
N LYS A 248 -12.89 6.93 -11.68
CA LYS A 248 -13.38 5.92 -10.74
C LYS A 248 -13.59 6.49 -9.34
N ASP A 249 -12.64 7.28 -8.84
CA ASP A 249 -12.73 7.87 -7.51
C ASP A 249 -13.92 8.82 -7.40
N HIS A 250 -14.11 9.71 -8.39
CA HIS A 250 -15.25 10.60 -8.44
C HIS A 250 -16.57 9.84 -8.63
N TYR A 251 -16.58 8.85 -9.52
CA TYR A 251 -17.73 7.99 -9.74
C TYR A 251 -18.20 7.28 -8.46
N CYS A 252 -17.28 6.76 -7.66
CA CYS A 252 -17.58 6.16 -6.36
C CYS A 252 -18.09 7.19 -5.34
N ARG A 253 -17.54 8.41 -5.32
CA ARG A 253 -18.02 9.51 -4.45
C ARG A 253 -19.44 9.95 -4.81
N GLN A 254 -19.80 9.88 -6.08
CA GLN A 254 -21.13 10.22 -6.59
C GLN A 254 -22.13 9.06 -6.49
N MET A 255 -21.88 8.06 -5.63
CA MET A 255 -22.77 6.91 -5.41
C MET A 255 -23.21 6.24 -6.72
N HIS A 256 -22.28 6.05 -7.66
CA HIS A 256 -22.53 5.37 -8.93
C HIS A 256 -23.45 6.12 -9.91
N ALA A 257 -23.58 7.44 -9.77
CA ALA A 257 -24.33 8.31 -10.69
C ALA A 257 -24.02 8.02 -12.18
N GLY A 258 -25.02 8.15 -13.06
CA GLY A 258 -24.84 7.90 -14.50
C GLY A 258 -23.80 8.83 -15.13
N VAL A 259 -23.24 8.46 -16.30
CA VAL A 259 -22.13 9.17 -16.97
C VAL A 259 -22.37 10.67 -17.07
N ASN A 260 -23.55 11.11 -17.52
CA ASN A 260 -23.85 12.54 -17.62
C ASN A 260 -23.85 13.24 -16.26
N GLN A 261 -24.27 12.57 -15.19
CA GLN A 261 -24.29 13.14 -13.85
C GLN A 261 -22.89 13.17 -13.24
N THR A 262 -22.08 12.11 -13.42
CA THR A 262 -20.63 12.11 -13.08
C THR A 262 -19.85 13.18 -13.85
N LEU A 263 -20.35 13.56 -15.04
CA LEU A 263 -19.73 14.56 -15.89
C LEU A 263 -20.26 15.99 -15.67
N VAL A 264 -21.53 16.19 -15.30
CA VAL A 264 -22.20 17.50 -15.45
C VAL A 264 -22.74 18.15 -14.16
N GLN A 265 -22.87 17.51 -12.99
CA GLN A 265 -23.50 18.17 -11.82
C GLN A 265 -22.86 17.82 -10.47
N ASP A 266 -22.89 18.65 -9.41
CA ASP A 266 -23.70 19.86 -9.17
C ASP A 266 -23.01 20.85 -8.20
N LYS A 267 -23.46 22.12 -8.21
CA LYS A 267 -22.84 23.30 -7.56
C LYS A 267 -22.87 23.34 -6.02
N THR A 268 -23.34 22.31 -5.33
CA THR A 268 -23.64 22.41 -3.89
C THR A 268 -22.73 21.64 -2.94
N VAL A 269 -21.91 20.69 -3.37
CA VAL A 269 -20.80 20.18 -2.55
C VAL A 269 -19.67 19.72 -3.48
N GLN A 270 -18.45 20.18 -3.19
CA GLN A 270 -17.20 19.92 -3.90
C GLN A 270 -17.06 18.52 -4.48
N ASP A 271 -17.30 18.36 -5.79
CA ASP A 271 -16.56 17.38 -6.56
C ASP A 271 -16.54 17.74 -8.06
N LYS A 272 -15.35 18.09 -8.55
CA LYS A 272 -15.08 18.96 -9.70
C LYS A 272 -14.33 18.24 -10.83
N VAL A 273 -14.85 17.16 -11.40
CA VAL A 273 -14.13 16.51 -12.52
C VAL A 273 -14.18 17.38 -13.76
N GLN A 274 -15.35 17.76 -14.31
CA GLN A 274 -15.39 18.65 -15.50
C GLN A 274 -15.04 20.12 -15.23
N THR A 275 -15.15 20.57 -13.98
CA THR A 275 -14.80 21.95 -13.61
C THR A 275 -13.29 22.15 -13.40
N ARG A 276 -12.52 21.10 -13.12
CA ARG A 276 -11.04 21.18 -13.06
C ARG A 276 -10.37 20.50 -14.24
N PHE A 277 -10.97 19.44 -14.79
CA PHE A 277 -10.40 18.58 -15.82
C PHE A 277 -11.31 18.43 -17.02
N TRP A 278 -10.75 18.50 -18.22
CA TRP A 278 -11.44 18.16 -19.45
C TRP A 278 -10.91 16.85 -20.00
N ILE A 279 -11.67 15.77 -19.78
CA ILE A 279 -11.29 14.42 -20.24
C ILE A 279 -11.74 14.25 -21.69
N ILE A 280 -10.78 14.07 -22.60
CA ILE A 280 -11.06 13.84 -24.02
C ILE A 280 -11.78 12.50 -24.16
N SER A 281 -12.98 12.49 -24.75
CA SER A 281 -13.81 11.30 -24.92
C SER A 281 -14.36 10.70 -23.61
N ALA A 282 -14.62 11.53 -22.60
CA ALA A 282 -15.16 11.11 -21.30
C ALA A 282 -16.45 10.27 -21.36
N ARG A 283 -17.24 10.36 -22.45
CA ARG A 283 -18.48 9.60 -22.66
C ARG A 283 -18.26 8.09 -22.84
N ASN A 284 -17.02 7.67 -23.11
CA ASN A 284 -16.64 6.27 -23.26
C ASN A 284 -16.19 5.65 -21.92
N ALA A 285 -16.33 6.36 -20.80
CA ALA A 285 -16.01 5.82 -19.49
C ALA A 285 -16.95 4.67 -19.11
N PRO A 286 -16.44 3.60 -18.46
CA PRO A 286 -17.25 2.46 -18.06
C PRO A 286 -18.35 2.89 -17.08
N VAL A 287 -19.59 2.46 -17.34
CA VAL A 287 -20.77 2.70 -16.51
C VAL A 287 -20.92 1.57 -15.49
N CYS A 288 -21.56 1.81 -14.32
CA CYS A 288 -21.93 0.68 -13.46
C CYS A 288 -22.79 -0.29 -14.24
N HIS A 289 -22.38 -1.55 -14.25
CA HIS A 289 -23.30 -2.63 -14.60
C HIS A 289 -24.55 -2.60 -13.70
N ARG A 290 -24.43 -2.27 -12.41
CA ARG A 290 -25.57 -2.14 -11.49
C ARG A 290 -26.62 -1.10 -11.92
N VAL A 291 -26.23 -0.08 -12.67
CA VAL A 291 -27.10 1.01 -13.14
C VAL A 291 -27.58 0.76 -14.57
N GLU A 292 -26.79 0.02 -15.34
CA GLU A 292 -27.07 -0.32 -16.74
C GLU A 292 -27.94 -1.59 -16.89
N VAL A 293 -28.00 -2.44 -15.86
CA VAL A 293 -28.90 -3.60 -15.86
C VAL A 293 -30.33 -3.09 -16.05
N GLN A 294 -30.92 -3.46 -17.18
CA GLN A 294 -32.35 -3.29 -17.39
C GLN A 294 -33.06 -4.02 -16.25
N HIS A 295 -33.94 -3.30 -15.54
CA HIS A 295 -34.87 -3.89 -14.60
C HIS A 295 -35.49 -5.12 -15.27
N TYR A 296 -35.45 -6.27 -14.58
CA TYR A 296 -36.17 -7.45 -15.06
C TYR A 296 -37.60 -7.02 -15.34
N ARG A 297 -37.99 -7.03 -16.62
CA ARG A 297 -39.38 -6.77 -17.00
C ARG A 297 -40.17 -7.99 -16.54
N LEU A 298 -40.80 -7.87 -15.37
CA LEU A 298 -41.85 -8.79 -14.94
C LEU A 298 -42.86 -8.87 -16.10
N ARG A 299 -42.85 -9.99 -16.83
CA ARG A 299 -44.00 -10.34 -17.66
C ARG A 299 -45.15 -10.51 -16.70
N MET A 300 -46.29 -9.84 -16.96
CA MET A 300 -47.49 -10.10 -16.17
C MET A 300 -47.76 -11.60 -16.26
N SER A 301 -47.70 -12.27 -15.12
CA SER A 301 -48.11 -13.67 -15.03
C SER A 301 -49.61 -13.73 -15.18
N ASP A 302 -50.11 -14.82 -15.74
CA ASP A 302 -51.54 -15.12 -15.70
C ASP A 302 -52.00 -15.16 -14.24
N MET A 303 -53.21 -14.67 -13.99
CA MET A 303 -53.82 -14.75 -12.67
C MET A 303 -54.08 -16.22 -12.31
N LEU A 304 -53.88 -16.57 -11.03
CA LEU A 304 -54.23 -17.91 -10.54
C LEU A 304 -55.71 -18.19 -10.77
N ALA A 305 -56.06 -19.44 -11.12
CA ALA A 305 -57.43 -19.84 -11.42
C ALA A 305 -58.40 -19.43 -10.31
N ASP A 306 -58.01 -19.61 -9.04
CA ASP A 306 -58.78 -19.24 -7.85
C ASP A 306 -59.16 -17.75 -7.77
N ARG A 307 -58.50 -16.86 -8.54
CA ARG A 307 -58.84 -15.43 -8.63
C ARG A 307 -59.82 -15.09 -9.76
N VAL A 308 -60.07 -16.02 -10.67
CA VAL A 308 -60.82 -15.79 -11.92
C VAL A 308 -62.02 -16.73 -12.06
N THR A 309 -62.00 -17.88 -11.38
CA THR A 309 -63.13 -18.83 -11.35
C THR A 309 -64.17 -18.41 -10.34
N GLU A 310 -65.45 -18.53 -10.71
CA GLU A 310 -66.56 -18.34 -9.77
C GLU A 310 -66.48 -19.38 -8.65
N SER A 311 -66.55 -18.92 -7.40
CA SER A 311 -66.57 -19.77 -6.22
C SER A 311 -67.59 -19.26 -5.20
N PRO A 312 -68.13 -20.12 -4.33
CA PRO A 312 -68.94 -19.68 -3.20
C PRO A 312 -68.21 -18.67 -2.30
N LEU A 313 -68.98 -17.87 -1.56
CA LEU A 313 -68.43 -16.93 -0.60
C LEU A 313 -67.54 -17.65 0.42
N PHE A 314 -66.38 -17.07 0.73
CA PHE A 314 -65.39 -17.59 1.69
C PHE A 314 -64.64 -18.87 1.28
N SER A 315 -64.79 -19.37 0.04
CA SER A 315 -64.05 -20.55 -0.43
C SER A 315 -62.53 -20.34 -0.48
N TYR A 316 -62.08 -19.12 -0.76
CA TYR A 316 -60.67 -18.73 -0.75
C TYR A 316 -60.50 -17.48 0.11
N THR A 317 -59.64 -17.56 1.14
CA THR A 317 -59.35 -16.44 2.03
C THR A 317 -57.86 -16.12 1.98
N GLY A 318 -57.51 -14.89 1.61
CA GLY A 318 -56.13 -14.40 1.67
C GLY A 318 -55.81 -13.91 3.07
N MET A 319 -54.79 -14.47 3.69
CA MET A 319 -54.25 -13.97 4.96
C MET A 319 -52.88 -13.37 4.71
N ASP A 320 -52.66 -12.16 5.21
CA ASP A 320 -51.36 -11.48 5.13
C ASP A 320 -51.00 -10.91 6.50
N PHE A 321 -49.72 -10.91 6.81
CA PHE A 321 -49.21 -10.30 8.03
C PHE A 321 -48.74 -8.89 7.68
N THR A 322 -49.37 -7.90 8.29
CA THR A 322 -48.81 -6.54 8.27
C THR A 322 -47.47 -6.54 9.03
N GLY A 323 -46.52 -5.74 8.55
CA GLY A 323 -45.20 -5.60 9.16
C GLY A 323 -45.26 -5.16 10.63
N PRO A 324 -44.13 -5.12 11.34
CA PRO A 324 -44.10 -4.92 12.79
C PRO A 324 -44.86 -3.64 13.19
N LEU A 325 -45.94 -3.82 13.94
CA LEU A 325 -46.71 -2.73 14.53
C LEU A 325 -46.09 -2.34 15.86
N PHE A 326 -45.49 -1.16 15.92
CA PHE A 326 -44.94 -0.62 17.16
C PHE A 326 -46.07 0.02 17.97
N VAL A 327 -46.48 -0.66 19.05
CA VAL A 327 -47.45 -0.12 20.01
C VAL A 327 -46.70 0.68 21.07
N ARG A 328 -47.14 1.90 21.37
CA ARG A 328 -46.62 2.65 22.51
C ARG A 328 -47.13 1.99 23.80
N PRO A 329 -46.27 1.69 24.80
CA PRO A 329 -46.75 1.27 26.10
C PRO A 329 -47.64 2.38 26.67
N GLU A 330 -48.81 2.03 27.19
CA GLU A 330 -49.68 2.97 27.88
C GLU A 330 -48.89 3.67 28.99
N VAL A 331 -49.04 4.99 29.07
CA VAL A 331 -48.45 5.80 30.14
C VAL A 331 -48.99 5.24 31.46
N GLN A 332 -48.12 4.59 32.24
CA GLN A 332 -48.44 4.25 33.63
C GLN A 332 -48.87 5.55 34.32
N GLY A 333 -50.14 5.60 34.72
CA GLY A 333 -50.68 6.71 35.49
C GLY A 333 -49.76 7.00 36.67
N ARG A 334 -49.49 8.29 36.91
CA ARG A 334 -48.81 8.74 38.11
C ARG A 334 -49.61 8.24 39.31
N ASN A 335 -49.05 7.28 40.06
CA ASN A 335 -49.52 6.97 41.40
C ASN A 335 -49.26 8.20 42.27
N THR A 336 -50.33 8.95 42.58
CA THR A 336 -50.40 9.86 43.73
C THR A 336 -50.55 9.08 45.01
#